data_AF-A0A196Q8D8-F1
#
_entry.id   AF-A0A196Q8D8-F1
#
_cell.length_a   1.000
_cell.length_b   1.000
_cell.length_c   1.000
_cell.angle_alpha   90.00
_cell.angle_beta   90.00
_cell.angle_gamma   90.00
#
_symmetry.space_group_name_H-M   'P 1'
#
loop_
_entity.id
_entity.type
_entity.pdbx_description
1 polymer ?
#
loop_
_entity_poly.entity_id
_entity_poly.type
_entity_poly.pdbx_seq_one_letter_code
_entity_poly.pdbx_strand_id
1 'polypeptide(L)'
;MTDVSLLQILLANLAILAGACLQGVAGYGIGTLAAPLLFLISPVLVPGPLILNATLLTVFMLIRNRGALQVREVRFAIVGGVAGAILAALTLLIISTAGFELIFGVLILAGVALSIGGLKPALNARNSVMAGAASTYMGTITAVGGPPIALIYQNEKGPLVRANMSAFFLAASVLSLSGLFASGYLGTRELFLFAVTFPGVFLGFWLSGKLVNRMPFEGLRPVILAIAAIAGTAALIRGLLSL
;
A
#
# COMPACT_ATOMS: atom_id res chain seq x y z
N MET A 1 13.05 -23.21 8.90
CA MET A 1 11.82 -22.40 9.11
C MET A 1 12.02 -20.91 8.84
N THR A 2 13.04 -20.48 8.10
CA THR A 2 13.12 -19.11 7.56
C THR A 2 13.62 -19.18 6.12
N ASP A 3 12.71 -19.08 5.15
CA ASP A 3 13.05 -18.91 3.73
C ASP A 3 13.58 -17.48 3.43
N VAL A 4 13.89 -16.71 4.47
CA VAL A 4 14.34 -15.33 4.41
C VAL A 4 15.60 -15.20 5.25
N SER A 5 16.70 -14.75 4.63
CA SER A 5 17.98 -14.55 5.30
C SER A 5 17.97 -13.30 6.18
N LEU A 6 18.91 -13.21 7.13
CA LEU A 6 19.08 -12.01 7.96
C LEU A 6 19.28 -10.75 7.11
N LEU A 7 20.03 -10.86 6.01
CA LEU A 7 20.22 -9.75 5.08
C LEU A 7 18.89 -9.28 4.46
N GLN A 8 18.04 -10.21 4.04
CA GLN A 8 16.72 -9.86 3.50
C GLN A 8 15.82 -9.20 4.55
N ILE A 9 15.89 -9.63 5.82
CA ILE A 9 15.14 -8.98 6.92
C ILE A 9 15.64 -7.55 7.16
N LEU A 10 16.95 -7.32 7.12
CA LEU A 10 17.53 -5.98 7.27
C LEU A 10 17.13 -5.05 6.11
N LEU A 11 17.22 -5.54 4.88
CA LEU A 11 16.78 -4.79 3.70
C LEU A 11 15.28 -4.51 3.73
N ALA A 12 14.48 -5.47 4.17
CA ALA A 12 13.03 -5.31 4.33
C ALA A 12 12.69 -4.24 5.37
N ASN A 13 13.35 -4.25 6.52
CA ASN A 13 13.18 -3.21 7.54
C ASN A 13 13.59 -1.83 7.00
N LEU A 14 14.66 -1.72 6.22
CA LEU A 14 15.09 -0.46 5.62
C LEU A 14 14.06 0.06 4.60
N ALA A 15 13.53 -0.82 3.74
CA ALA A 15 12.49 -0.47 2.77
C ALA A 15 11.19 -0.03 3.48
N ILE A 16 10.77 -0.76 4.52
CA ILE A 16 9.59 -0.43 5.34
C ILE A 16 9.82 0.87 6.11
N LEU A 17 11.01 1.12 6.65
CA LEU A 17 11.37 2.38 7.31
C LEU A 17 11.24 3.55 6.35
N ALA A 18 11.81 3.44 5.15
CA ALA A 18 11.71 4.47 4.12
C ALA A 18 10.25 4.71 3.71
N GLY A 19 9.48 3.64 3.47
CA GLY A 19 8.06 3.73 3.13
C GLY A 19 7.20 4.31 4.25
N ALA A 20 7.46 3.94 5.50
CA ALA A 20 6.75 4.45 6.67
C ALA A 20 7.07 5.92 6.91
N CYS A 21 8.33 6.31 6.75
CA CYS A 21 8.76 7.70 6.80
C CYS A 21 8.05 8.53 5.71
N LEU A 22 8.04 8.01 4.48
CA LEU A 22 7.36 8.63 3.34
C LEU A 22 5.87 8.84 3.60
N GLN A 23 5.16 7.80 4.05
CA GLN A 23 3.74 7.90 4.39
C GLN A 23 3.50 8.90 5.53
N GLY A 24 4.40 8.94 6.51
CA GLY A 24 4.31 9.90 7.59
C GLY A 24 4.43 11.35 7.13
N VAL A 25 5.21 11.64 6.08
CA VAL A 25 5.34 12.98 5.49
C VAL A 25 4.21 13.29 4.52
N ALA A 26 3.93 12.37 3.59
CA ALA A 26 3.01 12.57 2.47
C ALA A 26 1.54 12.32 2.81
N GLY A 27 1.25 11.47 3.79
CA GLY A 27 -0.11 11.00 4.12
C GLY A 27 -0.47 9.62 3.58
N TYR A 28 0.27 9.14 2.58
CA TYR A 28 0.11 7.83 1.96
C TYR A 28 1.47 7.37 1.44
N GLY A 29 1.63 6.06 1.20
CA GLY A 29 2.76 5.59 0.39
C GLY A 29 3.75 4.62 1.02
N ILE A 30 3.45 4.01 2.17
CA ILE A 30 4.24 2.85 2.61
C ILE A 30 4.24 1.79 1.51
N GLY A 31 3.06 1.48 0.96
CA GLY A 31 2.92 0.54 -0.15
C GLY A 31 3.66 0.99 -1.40
N THR A 32 3.54 2.26 -1.79
CA THR A 32 4.10 2.74 -3.08
C THR A 32 5.61 2.63 -3.17
N LEU A 33 6.33 2.68 -2.05
CA LEU A 33 7.78 2.50 -2.01
C LEU A 33 8.18 1.11 -1.49
N ALA A 34 7.60 0.67 -0.38
CA ALA A 34 8.02 -0.57 0.27
C ALA A 34 7.58 -1.81 -0.52
N ALA A 35 6.37 -1.86 -1.07
CA ALA A 35 5.90 -3.09 -1.73
C ALA A 35 6.76 -3.51 -2.93
N PRO A 36 7.12 -2.61 -3.87
CA PRO A 36 7.96 -2.99 -5.00
C PRO A 36 9.37 -3.40 -4.56
N LEU A 37 9.94 -2.73 -3.55
CA LEU A 37 11.25 -3.11 -2.98
C LEU A 37 11.20 -4.47 -2.27
N LEU A 38 10.17 -4.71 -1.46
CA LEU A 38 9.98 -5.97 -0.76
C LEU A 38 9.78 -7.13 -1.74
N PHE A 39 9.03 -6.90 -2.81
CA PHE A 39 8.85 -7.91 -3.86
C PHE A 39 10.19 -8.31 -4.50
N LEU A 40 11.08 -7.35 -4.78
CA LEU A 40 12.43 -7.62 -5.30
C LEU A 40 13.33 -8.35 -4.28
N ILE A 41 13.17 -8.08 -2.99
CA ILE A 41 13.94 -8.76 -1.92
C ILE A 41 13.47 -10.20 -1.74
N SER A 42 12.16 -10.39 -1.58
CA SER A 42 11.48 -11.67 -1.49
C SER A 42 9.97 -11.48 -1.61
N PRO A 43 9.30 -12.11 -2.60
CA PRO A 43 7.85 -11.99 -2.77
C PRO A 43 7.03 -12.38 -1.55
N VAL A 44 7.58 -13.20 -0.64
CA VAL A 44 6.85 -13.65 0.56
C VAL A 44 6.63 -12.56 1.60
N LEU A 45 7.31 -11.41 1.45
CA LEU A 45 7.12 -10.22 2.27
C LEU A 45 5.85 -9.43 1.88
N VAL A 46 5.20 -9.81 0.77
CA VAL A 46 3.96 -9.20 0.27
C VAL A 46 2.91 -10.28 -0.08
N PRO A 47 1.61 -9.95 -0.09
CA PRO A 47 1.03 -8.73 0.46
C PRO A 47 0.87 -8.77 2.00
N GLY A 48 0.72 -9.96 2.61
CA GLY A 48 0.33 -10.13 4.01
C GLY A 48 1.17 -9.34 5.03
N PRO A 49 2.48 -9.59 5.14
CA PRO A 49 3.34 -8.92 6.12
C PRO A 49 3.34 -7.40 5.95
N LEU A 50 3.36 -6.91 4.70
CA LEU A 50 3.34 -5.47 4.44
C LEU A 50 1.99 -4.84 4.77
N ILE A 51 0.85 -5.51 4.51
CA ILE A 51 -0.47 -4.97 4.90
C ILE A 51 -0.60 -4.90 6.42
N LEU A 52 -0.10 -5.89 7.18
CA LEU A 52 -0.03 -5.81 8.65
C LEU A 52 0.77 -4.60 9.12
N ASN A 53 1.97 -4.39 8.55
CA ASN A 53 2.81 -3.23 8.84
C ASN A 53 2.12 -1.90 8.47
N ALA A 54 1.47 -1.83 7.32
CA ALA A 54 0.71 -0.67 6.87
C ALA A 54 -0.49 -0.39 7.77
N THR A 55 -1.16 -1.43 8.28
CA THR A 55 -2.27 -1.31 9.24
C THR A 55 -1.78 -0.66 10.53
N LEU A 56 -0.69 -1.17 11.11
CA LEU A 56 -0.08 -0.62 12.32
C LEU A 56 0.32 0.84 12.14
N LEU A 57 0.99 1.16 11.04
CA LEU A 57 1.37 2.53 10.71
C LEU A 57 0.15 3.44 10.56
N THR A 58 -0.91 2.96 9.91
CA THR A 58 -2.13 3.74 9.69
C THR A 58 -2.84 4.04 11.02
N VAL A 59 -2.81 3.11 11.98
CA VAL A 59 -3.29 3.36 13.35
C VAL A 59 -2.49 4.49 14.01
N PHE A 60 -1.16 4.44 13.97
CA PHE A 60 -0.32 5.51 14.53
C PHE A 60 -0.58 6.86 13.85
N MET A 61 -0.74 6.87 12.53
CA MET A 61 -1.07 8.06 11.74
C MET A 61 -2.45 8.63 12.09
N LEU A 62 -3.44 7.77 12.29
CA LEU A 62 -4.79 8.19 12.67
C LEU A 62 -4.80 8.81 14.08
N ILE A 63 -4.09 8.21 15.03
CA ILE A 63 -3.92 8.77 16.38
C ILE A 63 -3.26 10.15 16.32
N ARG A 64 -2.18 10.29 15.52
CA ARG A 64 -1.44 11.55 15.36
C ARG A 64 -2.27 12.66 14.70
N ASN A 65 -3.15 12.32 13.74
CA ASN A 65 -3.89 13.30 12.93
C ASN A 65 -5.41 13.34 13.23
N ARG A 66 -5.86 12.78 14.35
CA ARG A 66 -7.29 12.60 14.69
C ARG A 66 -8.15 13.86 14.62
N GLY A 67 -7.56 15.04 14.83
CA GLY A 67 -8.29 16.32 14.88
C GLY A 67 -8.87 16.81 13.54
N ALA A 68 -8.46 16.22 12.40
CA ALA A 68 -8.88 16.65 11.07
C ALA A 68 -9.80 15.63 10.35
N LEU A 69 -10.30 14.62 11.06
CA LEU A 69 -11.04 13.51 10.47
C LEU A 69 -12.47 13.90 10.04
N GLN A 70 -12.82 13.67 8.77
CA GLN A 70 -14.17 13.88 8.23
C GLN A 70 -14.75 12.58 7.65
N VAL A 71 -15.23 11.70 8.53
CA VAL A 71 -15.68 10.33 8.19
C VAL A 71 -16.76 10.29 7.10
N ARG A 72 -17.59 11.33 7.00
CA ARG A 72 -18.69 11.41 6.03
C ARG A 72 -18.21 11.40 4.57
N GLU A 73 -17.01 11.92 4.28
CA GLU A 73 -16.47 12.00 2.93
C GLU A 73 -15.87 10.65 2.47
N VAL A 74 -15.40 9.85 3.42
CA VAL A 74 -14.69 8.59 3.16
C VAL A 74 -15.63 7.40 2.99
N ARG A 75 -16.88 7.49 3.46
CA ARG A 75 -17.85 6.38 3.45
C ARG A 75 -18.05 5.75 2.07
N PHE A 76 -18.09 6.56 1.01
CA PHE A 76 -18.31 6.07 -0.35
C PHE A 76 -17.12 5.27 -0.85
N ALA A 77 -15.90 5.70 -0.52
CA ALA A 77 -14.68 4.94 -0.81
C ALA A 77 -14.64 3.63 -0.03
N ILE A 78 -15.08 3.61 1.24
CA ILE A 78 -15.15 2.37 2.03
C ILE A 78 -16.15 1.39 1.41
N VAL A 79 -17.33 1.85 0.98
CA VAL A 79 -18.34 1.01 0.31
C VAL A 79 -17.74 0.38 -0.96
N GLY A 80 -17.07 1.16 -1.79
CA GLY A 80 -16.33 0.63 -2.95
C GLY A 80 -15.24 -0.36 -2.53
N GLY A 81 -14.53 -0.07 -1.44
CA GLY A 81 -13.48 -0.91 -0.90
C GLY A 81 -13.94 -2.32 -0.53
N VAL A 82 -15.17 -2.48 -0.04
CA VAL A 82 -15.76 -3.81 0.21
C VAL A 82 -15.78 -4.65 -1.07
N ALA A 83 -16.29 -4.09 -2.17
CA ALA A 83 -16.30 -4.79 -3.46
C ALA A 83 -14.88 -5.08 -3.96
N GLY A 84 -13.95 -4.13 -3.81
CA GLY A 84 -12.55 -4.31 -4.17
C GLY A 84 -11.86 -5.44 -3.40
N ALA A 85 -12.11 -5.54 -2.10
CA ALA A 85 -11.55 -6.59 -1.24
C ALA A 85 -12.10 -7.98 -1.59
N ILE A 86 -13.42 -8.09 -1.84
CA ILE A 86 -14.05 -9.34 -2.28
C ILE A 86 -13.44 -9.80 -3.60
N LEU A 87 -13.34 -8.90 -4.59
CA LEU A 87 -12.74 -9.22 -5.88
C LEU A 87 -11.28 -9.65 -5.74
N ALA A 88 -10.49 -8.96 -4.92
CA ALA A 88 -9.10 -9.33 -4.70
C ALA A 88 -8.95 -10.69 -4.00
N ALA A 89 -9.79 -11.00 -3.02
CA ALA A 89 -9.80 -12.30 -2.35
C ALA A 89 -10.15 -13.42 -3.36
N LEU A 90 -11.16 -13.22 -4.21
CA LEU A 90 -11.52 -14.15 -5.28
C LEU A 90 -10.39 -14.33 -6.29
N THR A 91 -9.71 -13.25 -6.68
CA THR A 91 -8.52 -13.31 -7.54
C THR A 91 -7.42 -14.14 -6.87
N LEU A 92 -7.11 -13.88 -5.60
CA LEU A 92 -6.05 -14.60 -4.88
C LEU A 92 -6.37 -16.09 -4.67
N LEU A 93 -7.64 -16.47 -4.62
CA LEU A 93 -8.06 -17.88 -4.50
C LEU A 93 -7.78 -18.73 -5.75
N ILE A 94 -7.70 -18.11 -6.94
CA ILE A 94 -7.66 -18.84 -8.21
C ILE A 94 -6.33 -18.68 -8.97
N ILE A 95 -5.45 -17.78 -8.54
CA ILE A 95 -4.20 -17.50 -9.24
C ILE A 95 -3.07 -18.42 -8.76
N SER A 96 -2.20 -18.79 -9.68
CA SER A 96 -0.93 -19.45 -9.37
C SER A 96 0.11 -18.44 -8.87
N THR A 97 1.27 -18.92 -8.41
CA THR A 97 2.42 -18.07 -8.08
C THR A 97 2.83 -17.17 -9.26
N ALA A 98 2.91 -17.71 -10.48
CA ALA A 98 3.18 -16.95 -11.69
C ALA A 98 2.09 -15.89 -11.96
N GLY A 99 0.81 -16.28 -11.78
CA GLY A 99 -0.33 -15.38 -11.90
C GLY A 99 -0.30 -14.22 -10.91
N PHE A 100 0.13 -14.47 -9.67
CA PHE A 100 0.35 -13.43 -8.66
C PHE A 100 1.43 -12.45 -9.10
N GLU A 101 2.59 -12.92 -9.57
CA GLU A 101 3.68 -12.05 -10.03
C GLU A 101 3.26 -11.17 -11.21
N LEU A 102 2.51 -11.74 -12.16
CA LEU A 102 1.95 -11.00 -13.29
C LEU A 102 0.98 -9.92 -12.84
N ILE A 103 -0.05 -10.28 -12.06
CA ILE A 103 -1.07 -9.34 -11.61
C ILE A 103 -0.44 -8.26 -10.73
N PHE A 104 0.50 -8.63 -9.85
CA PHE A 104 1.25 -7.68 -9.05
C PHE A 104 1.95 -6.65 -9.94
N GLY A 105 2.72 -7.11 -10.93
CA GLY A 105 3.42 -6.24 -11.87
C GLY A 105 2.48 -5.32 -12.67
N VAL A 106 1.39 -5.87 -13.23
CA VAL A 106 0.37 -5.09 -13.95
C VAL A 106 -0.20 -3.99 -13.05
N LEU A 107 -0.58 -4.34 -11.83
CA LEU A 107 -1.21 -3.40 -10.90
C LEU A 107 -0.24 -2.30 -10.47
N ILE A 108 1.01 -2.64 -10.15
CA ILE A 108 2.04 -1.64 -9.82
C ILE A 108 2.24 -0.66 -10.99
N LEU A 109 2.39 -1.16 -12.22
CA LEU A 109 2.55 -0.30 -13.41
C LEU A 109 1.29 0.54 -13.68
N ALA A 110 0.09 0.00 -13.47
CA ALA A 110 -1.14 0.78 -13.54
C ALA A 110 -1.15 1.90 -12.48
N GLY A 111 -0.68 1.62 -11.25
CA GLY A 111 -0.51 2.62 -10.21
C GLY A 111 0.48 3.73 -10.58
N VAL A 112 1.60 3.37 -11.23
CA VAL A 112 2.56 4.35 -11.78
C VAL A 112 1.90 5.18 -12.88
N ALA A 113 1.22 4.55 -13.83
CA ALA A 113 0.51 5.22 -14.92
C ALA A 113 -0.54 6.20 -14.40
N LEU A 114 -1.35 5.81 -13.41
CA LEU A 114 -2.31 6.69 -12.74
C LEU A 114 -1.62 7.86 -12.03
N SER A 115 -0.44 7.63 -11.46
CA SER A 115 0.32 8.65 -10.76
C SER A 115 0.95 9.67 -11.72
N ILE A 116 1.23 9.33 -12.97
CA ILE A 116 1.83 10.26 -13.96
C ILE A 116 0.82 10.81 -14.97
N GLY A 117 -0.31 10.13 -15.17
CA GLY A 117 -1.26 10.40 -16.25
C GLY A 117 -2.05 11.71 -16.12
N GLY A 118 -1.85 12.50 -15.06
CA GLY A 118 -2.43 13.83 -14.91
C GLY A 118 -3.96 13.89 -14.84
N LEU A 119 -4.64 12.75 -14.67
CA LEU A 119 -6.09 12.65 -14.57
C LEU A 119 -6.59 13.44 -13.36
N LYS A 120 -7.67 14.21 -13.53
CA LYS A 120 -8.27 15.04 -12.47
C LYS A 120 -9.74 14.73 -12.22
N PRO A 121 -10.09 13.50 -11.81
CA PRO A 121 -11.46 13.16 -11.46
C PRO A 121 -11.93 14.01 -10.27
N ALA A 122 -13.16 14.53 -10.37
CA ALA A 122 -13.76 15.29 -9.28
C ALA A 122 -14.04 14.39 -8.06
N LEU A 123 -13.91 14.95 -6.85
CA LEU A 123 -14.29 14.28 -5.61
C LEU A 123 -15.83 14.25 -5.50
N ASN A 124 -16.43 13.13 -5.88
CA ASN A 124 -17.87 12.88 -5.74
C ASN A 124 -18.13 11.42 -5.34
N ALA A 125 -19.39 11.08 -5.01
CA ALA A 125 -19.76 9.76 -4.52
C ALA A 125 -19.38 8.62 -5.49
N ARG A 126 -19.69 8.78 -6.79
CA ARG A 126 -19.40 7.78 -7.82
C ARG A 126 -17.90 7.53 -7.95
N ASN A 127 -17.12 8.59 -8.11
CA ASN A 127 -15.66 8.50 -8.24
C ASN A 127 -15.02 7.96 -6.95
N SER A 128 -15.59 8.28 -5.78
CA SER A 128 -15.14 7.74 -4.50
C SER A 128 -15.36 6.24 -4.41
N VAL A 129 -16.53 5.72 -4.80
CA VAL A 129 -16.79 4.27 -4.86
C VAL A 129 -15.82 3.57 -5.80
N MET A 130 -15.65 4.09 -7.02
CA MET A 130 -14.74 3.50 -8.00
C MET A 130 -13.28 3.51 -7.53
N ALA A 131 -12.82 4.66 -7.01
CA ALA A 131 -11.47 4.80 -6.49
C ALA A 131 -11.24 3.91 -5.27
N GLY A 132 -12.22 3.80 -4.37
CA GLY A 132 -12.17 2.92 -3.21
C GLY A 132 -12.09 1.44 -3.58
N ALA A 133 -12.88 1.01 -4.58
CA ALA A 133 -12.83 -0.35 -5.12
C ALA A 133 -11.48 -0.66 -5.77
N ALA A 134 -11.02 0.20 -6.68
CA ALA A 134 -9.73 0.04 -7.35
C ALA A 134 -8.57 0.07 -6.36
N SER A 135 -8.61 1.00 -5.40
CA SER A 135 -7.60 1.15 -4.35
C SER A 135 -7.54 -0.07 -3.44
N THR A 136 -8.69 -0.61 -3.02
CA THR A 136 -8.70 -1.77 -2.11
C THR A 136 -8.35 -3.06 -2.84
N TYR A 137 -8.78 -3.22 -4.10
CA TYR A 137 -8.37 -4.34 -4.94
C TYR A 137 -6.85 -4.35 -5.15
N MET A 138 -6.31 -3.23 -5.62
CA MET A 138 -4.88 -3.04 -5.83
C MET A 138 -4.11 -3.20 -4.51
N GLY A 139 -4.62 -2.61 -3.43
CA GLY A 139 -4.03 -2.65 -2.10
C GLY A 139 -4.03 -4.05 -1.47
N THR A 140 -5.05 -4.87 -1.71
CA THR A 140 -5.09 -6.24 -1.18
C THR A 140 -4.04 -7.13 -1.85
N ILE A 141 -3.91 -7.02 -3.18
CA ILE A 141 -2.99 -7.88 -3.94
C ILE A 141 -1.53 -7.41 -3.80
N THR A 142 -1.31 -6.09 -3.81
CA THR A 142 0.05 -5.53 -3.90
C THR A 142 0.52 -4.83 -2.63
N ALA A 143 -0.33 -4.66 -1.62
CA ALA A 143 -0.14 -3.72 -0.51
C ALA A 143 -0.04 -2.23 -0.95
N VAL A 144 -0.34 -1.91 -2.21
CA VAL A 144 -0.31 -0.56 -2.77
C VAL A 144 -1.71 -0.09 -3.13
N GLY A 145 -2.43 0.49 -2.18
CA GLY A 145 -3.75 1.09 -2.45
C GLY A 145 -3.70 2.58 -2.81
N GLY A 146 -2.56 3.25 -2.64
CA GLY A 146 -2.42 4.71 -2.72
C GLY A 146 -2.96 5.38 -3.99
N PRO A 147 -2.49 4.97 -5.19
CA PRO A 147 -2.69 5.76 -6.41
C PRO A 147 -4.15 6.05 -6.78
N PRO A 148 -5.08 5.06 -6.82
CA PRO A 148 -6.47 5.33 -7.24
C PRO A 148 -7.20 6.31 -6.33
N ILE A 149 -7.00 6.20 -5.01
CA ILE A 149 -7.68 7.07 -4.03
C ILE A 149 -6.97 8.43 -3.91
N ALA A 150 -5.65 8.51 -4.03
CA ALA A 150 -4.93 9.78 -4.04
C ALA A 150 -5.34 10.66 -5.23
N LEU A 151 -5.68 10.04 -6.37
CA LEU A 151 -6.10 10.74 -7.57
C LEU A 151 -7.37 11.59 -7.38
N ILE A 152 -8.35 11.12 -6.60
CA ILE A 152 -9.57 11.89 -6.34
C ILE A 152 -9.40 12.95 -5.25
N TYR A 153 -8.37 12.81 -4.39
CA TYR A 153 -8.05 13.75 -3.30
C TYR A 153 -6.95 14.77 -3.66
N GLN A 154 -6.43 14.74 -4.88
CA GLN A 154 -5.26 15.54 -5.28
C GLN A 154 -5.43 17.06 -5.20
N ASN A 155 -6.66 17.57 -5.20
CA ASN A 155 -6.98 19.00 -5.11
C ASN A 155 -7.36 19.44 -3.69
N GLU A 156 -7.36 18.53 -2.72
CA GLU A 156 -7.76 18.79 -1.34
C GLU A 156 -6.58 19.23 -0.46
N LYS A 157 -6.88 19.91 0.65
CA LYS A 157 -5.85 20.42 1.56
C LYS A 157 -5.14 19.30 2.33
N GLY A 158 -3.82 19.40 2.47
CA GLY A 158 -2.96 18.37 3.06
C GLY A 158 -3.45 17.72 4.36
N PRO A 159 -3.86 18.48 5.42
CA PRO A 159 -4.37 17.86 6.65
C PRO A 159 -5.63 17.01 6.46
N LEU A 160 -6.55 17.47 5.61
CA LEU A 160 -7.82 16.80 5.31
C LEU A 160 -7.56 15.51 4.52
N VAL A 161 -6.69 15.58 3.51
CA VAL A 161 -6.21 14.40 2.76
C VAL A 161 -5.60 13.37 3.70
N ARG A 162 -4.66 13.77 4.57
CA ARG A 162 -3.99 12.84 5.50
C ARG A 162 -4.96 12.12 6.43
N ALA A 163 -5.90 12.85 7.03
CA ALA A 163 -6.85 12.26 7.97
C ALA A 163 -7.85 11.33 7.28
N ASN A 164 -8.47 11.77 6.18
CA ASN A 164 -9.46 10.99 5.45
C ASN A 164 -8.84 9.77 4.76
N MET A 165 -7.65 9.91 4.16
CA MET A 165 -6.94 8.77 3.59
C MET A 165 -6.48 7.77 4.66
N SER A 166 -6.07 8.23 5.84
CA SER A 166 -5.73 7.32 6.95
C SER A 166 -6.94 6.50 7.39
N ALA A 167 -8.12 7.11 7.52
CA ALA A 167 -9.34 6.38 7.85
C ALA A 167 -9.75 5.40 6.75
N PHE A 168 -9.65 5.82 5.48
CA PHE A 168 -9.88 4.93 4.34
C PHE A 168 -8.92 3.73 4.37
N PHE A 169 -7.61 3.98 4.49
CA PHE A 169 -6.61 2.90 4.49
C PHE A 169 -6.77 1.97 5.68
N LEU A 170 -7.19 2.46 6.85
CA LEU A 170 -7.46 1.58 7.98
C LEU A 170 -8.60 0.62 7.66
N ALA A 171 -9.72 1.13 7.13
CA ALA A 171 -10.85 0.31 6.72
C ALA A 171 -10.46 -0.66 5.59
N ALA A 172 -9.78 -0.17 4.56
CA ALA A 172 -9.30 -0.98 3.44
C ALA A 172 -8.33 -2.07 3.89
N SER A 173 -7.44 -1.78 4.85
CA SER A 173 -6.51 -2.75 5.43
C SER A 173 -7.23 -3.85 6.19
N VAL A 174 -8.26 -3.52 7.00
CA VAL A 174 -9.07 -4.53 7.69
C VAL A 174 -9.78 -5.45 6.68
N LEU A 175 -10.37 -4.87 5.63
CA LEU A 175 -11.00 -5.63 4.55
C LEU A 175 -9.98 -6.51 3.81
N SER A 176 -8.80 -5.96 3.51
CA SER A 176 -7.71 -6.67 2.83
C SER A 176 -7.21 -7.84 3.67
N LEU A 177 -6.92 -7.64 4.96
CA LEU A 177 -6.47 -8.70 5.87
C LEU A 177 -7.52 -9.81 6.01
N SER A 178 -8.80 -9.45 6.05
CA SER A 178 -9.90 -10.44 6.05
C SER A 178 -9.91 -11.25 4.76
N GLY A 179 -9.74 -10.59 3.62
CA GLY A 179 -9.62 -11.25 2.31
C GLY A 179 -8.40 -12.16 2.21
N LEU A 180 -7.23 -11.71 2.69
CA LEU A 180 -5.99 -12.49 2.70
C LEU A 180 -6.09 -13.71 3.63
N PHE A 181 -6.74 -13.56 4.78
CA PHE A 181 -6.99 -14.68 5.68
C PHE A 181 -7.89 -15.72 5.01
N ALA A 182 -8.98 -15.28 4.36
CA ALA A 182 -9.88 -16.16 3.64
C ALA A 182 -9.24 -16.83 2.41
N SER A 183 -8.29 -16.18 1.75
CA SER A 183 -7.58 -16.73 0.59
C SER A 183 -6.32 -17.54 0.93
N GLY A 184 -5.96 -17.66 2.21
CA GLY A 184 -4.78 -18.40 2.66
C GLY A 184 -3.44 -17.66 2.51
N TYR A 185 -3.48 -16.36 2.19
CA TYR A 185 -2.30 -15.48 2.10
C TYR A 185 -1.91 -14.81 3.43
N LEU A 186 -2.60 -15.15 4.52
CA LEU A 186 -2.31 -14.65 5.87
C LEU A 186 -2.41 -15.79 6.88
N GLY A 187 -1.26 -16.22 7.41
CA GLY A 187 -1.16 -17.24 8.45
C GLY A 187 -0.04 -16.94 9.45
N THR A 188 0.44 -17.98 10.13
CA THR A 188 1.50 -17.88 11.16
C THR A 188 2.82 -17.38 10.59
N ARG A 189 3.13 -17.75 9.35
CA ARG A 189 4.33 -17.32 8.63
C ARG A 189 4.36 -15.80 8.44
N GLU A 190 3.25 -15.24 7.98
CA GLU A 190 3.13 -13.82 7.65
C GLU A 190 3.11 -12.97 8.93
N LEU A 191 2.52 -13.50 10.01
CA LEU A 191 2.60 -12.89 11.34
C LEU A 191 4.05 -12.85 11.86
N PHE A 192 4.83 -13.92 11.65
CA PHE A 192 6.25 -13.92 11.99
C PHE A 192 7.04 -12.91 11.14
N LEU A 193 6.81 -12.87 9.82
CA LEU A 193 7.46 -11.91 8.93
C LEU A 193 7.10 -10.46 9.30
N PHE A 194 5.85 -10.20 9.69
CA PHE A 194 5.44 -8.94 10.28
C PHE A 194 6.22 -8.63 11.56
N ALA A 195 6.33 -9.58 12.50
CA ALA A 195 7.03 -9.38 13.76
C ALA A 195 8.53 -9.08 13.58
N VAL A 196 9.19 -9.61 12.56
CA VAL A 196 10.61 -9.28 12.28
C VAL A 196 10.78 -8.00 11.48
N THR A 197 9.72 -7.45 10.87
CA THR A 197 9.75 -6.24 10.04
C THR A 197 9.07 -5.01 10.66
N PHE A 198 8.29 -5.19 11.74
CA PHE A 198 7.66 -4.09 12.46
C PHE A 198 8.64 -3.01 12.97
N PRO A 199 9.90 -3.32 13.37
CA PRO A 199 10.82 -2.28 13.85
C PRO A 199 11.04 -1.17 12.81
N GLY A 200 11.05 -1.52 11.52
CA GLY A 200 11.11 -0.57 10.41
C GLY A 200 9.95 0.43 10.43
N VAL A 201 8.72 -0.04 10.70
CA VAL A 201 7.54 0.84 10.81
C VAL A 201 7.70 1.83 11.95
N PHE A 202 8.11 1.35 13.13
CA PHE A 202 8.25 2.20 14.31
C PHE A 202 9.29 3.30 14.10
N LEU A 203 10.48 2.92 13.61
CA LEU A 203 11.55 3.86 13.32
C LEU A 203 11.18 4.85 12.21
N GLY A 204 10.53 4.38 11.15
CA GLY A 204 10.09 5.23 10.05
C GLY A 204 9.00 6.22 10.47
N PHE A 205 8.02 5.78 11.27
CA PHE A 205 7.00 6.65 11.83
C PHE A 205 7.61 7.73 12.75
N TRP A 206 8.49 7.33 13.66
CA TRP A 206 9.20 8.27 14.55
C TRP A 206 10.01 9.31 13.76
N LEU A 207 10.77 8.86 12.75
CA LEU A 207 11.57 9.74 11.90
C LEU A 207 10.69 10.71 11.10
N SER A 208 9.53 10.25 10.62
CA SER A 208 8.58 11.10 9.88
C SER A 208 8.12 12.30 10.70
N GLY A 209 7.94 12.15 12.02
CA GLY A 209 7.53 13.25 12.90
C GLY A 209 8.55 14.39 12.94
N LYS A 210 9.84 14.08 12.79
CA LYS A 210 10.92 15.08 12.75
C LYS A 210 11.08 15.71 11.36
N LEU A 211 10.75 14.97 10.31
CA LEU A 211 11.01 15.36 8.92
C LEU A 211 9.79 15.94 8.18
N VAL A 212 8.58 15.83 8.74
CA VAL A 212 7.33 16.29 8.11
C VAL A 212 7.38 17.75 7.65
N ASN A 213 8.11 18.61 8.37
CA ASN A 213 8.28 20.03 8.05
C ASN A 213 9.56 20.35 7.25
N ARG A 214 10.39 19.34 6.95
CA ARG A 214 11.72 19.51 6.34
C ARG A 214 11.90 18.82 4.99
N MET A 215 11.05 17.85 4.64
CA MET A 215 11.17 17.12 3.38
C MET A 215 10.10 17.55 2.36
N PRO A 216 10.50 18.09 1.19
CA PRO A 216 9.57 18.32 0.09
C PRO A 216 9.24 16.97 -0.57
N PHE A 217 8.03 16.46 -0.32
CA PHE A 217 7.55 15.20 -0.91
C PHE A 217 7.61 15.19 -2.45
N GLU A 218 7.40 16.35 -3.08
CA GLU A 218 7.41 16.50 -4.54
C GLU A 218 8.73 16.06 -5.17
N GLY A 219 9.87 16.28 -4.49
CA GLY A 219 11.19 15.88 -4.99
C GLY A 219 11.45 14.37 -4.93
N LEU A 220 10.78 13.65 -4.02
CA LEU A 220 10.95 12.20 -3.86
C LEU A 220 10.06 11.39 -4.81
N ARG A 221 8.93 11.97 -5.23
CA ARG A 221 7.92 11.28 -6.05
C ARG A 221 8.49 10.65 -7.34
N PRO A 222 9.33 11.32 -8.16
CA PRO A 222 9.87 10.71 -9.36
C PRO A 222 10.72 9.47 -9.07
N VAL A 223 11.52 9.50 -8.00
CA VAL A 223 12.38 8.38 -7.59
C VAL A 223 11.53 7.18 -7.16
N ILE A 224 10.48 7.42 -6.37
CA ILE A 224 9.56 6.36 -5.92
C ILE A 224 8.85 5.71 -7.11
N LEU A 225 8.37 6.52 -8.06
CA LEU A 225 7.70 6.01 -9.25
C LEU A 225 8.66 5.25 -10.17
N ALA A 226 9.92 5.69 -10.29
CA ALA A 226 10.95 4.96 -11.05
C ALA A 226 11.25 3.59 -10.42
N ILE A 227 11.43 3.53 -9.09
CA ILE A 227 11.62 2.27 -8.36
C ILE A 227 10.41 1.35 -8.56
N ALA A 228 9.19 1.87 -8.41
CA ALA A 228 7.97 1.11 -8.60
C ALA A 228 7.83 0.60 -10.05
N ALA A 229 8.18 1.42 -11.05
CA ALA A 229 8.18 1.00 -12.45
C ALA A 229 9.15 -0.14 -12.71
N ILE A 230 10.40 -0.02 -12.26
CA ILE A 230 11.43 -1.06 -12.43
C ILE A 230 10.99 -2.37 -11.77
N ALA A 231 10.52 -2.30 -10.53
CA ALA A 231 10.07 -3.48 -9.78
C ALA A 231 8.79 -4.11 -10.37
N GLY A 232 7.84 -3.29 -10.83
CA GLY A 232 6.62 -3.77 -11.51
C GLY A 232 6.96 -4.46 -12.84
N THR A 233 7.87 -3.90 -13.63
CA THR A 233 8.38 -4.53 -14.85
C THR A 233 9.13 -5.82 -14.55
N ALA A 234 9.98 -5.85 -13.51
CA ALA A 234 10.67 -7.06 -13.09
C ALA A 234 9.69 -8.17 -12.67
N ALA A 235 8.63 -7.83 -11.92
CA ALA A 235 7.57 -8.75 -11.55
C ALA A 235 6.83 -9.33 -12.76
N LEU A 236 6.51 -8.48 -13.76
CA LEU A 236 5.91 -8.94 -15.01
C LEU A 236 6.80 -9.90 -15.78
N ILE A 237 8.07 -9.55 -15.96
CA ILE A 237 9.03 -10.40 -16.70
C ILE A 237 9.18 -11.73 -16.00
N ARG A 238 9.34 -11.73 -14.67
CA ARG A 238 9.48 -12.95 -13.87
C ARG A 238 8.23 -13.83 -13.98
N GLY A 239 7.05 -13.22 -13.86
CA GLY A 239 5.77 -13.90 -14.05
C GLY A 239 5.66 -14.55 -15.44
N LEU A 240 5.99 -13.82 -16.51
CA LEU A 240 5.95 -14.33 -17.89
C LEU A 240 6.92 -15.49 -18.14
N LEU A 241 8.12 -15.44 -17.54
CA LEU A 241 9.11 -16.51 -17.65
C LEU A 241 8.75 -17.76 -16.84
N SER A 242 7.78 -17.65 -15.92
CA SER A 242 7.33 -18.72 -15.03
C SER A 242 5.98 -19.34 -15.43
N LEU A 243 5.39 -18.89 -16.55
CA LEU A 243 4.24 -19.53 -17.20
C LEU A 243 4.66 -20.79 -17.95
#